data_AF-A0A1H1PHQ7-F1
#
_entry.id   AF-A0A1H1PHQ7-F1
#
_cell.length_a   1.000
_cell.length_b   1.000
_cell.length_c   1.000
_cell.angle_alpha   90.00
_cell.angle_beta   90.00
_cell.angle_gamma   90.00
#
_symmetry.space_group_name_H-M   'P 1'
#
loop_
_entity.id
_entity.type
_entity.pdbx_description
1 polymer ?
#
loop_
_entity_poly.entity_id
_entity_poly.type
_entity_poly.pdbx_seq_one_letter_code
_entity_poly.pdbx_strand_id
1 'polypeptide(L)' 'MTFTARLELASGQSLKDMPLELLADGVAVARAKADETGEVVFDVAAKAAQWAIRVDRTILEA' A
#
# COMPACT_ATOMS: atom_id res chain seq x y z
N MET A 1 14.41 2.80 4.07
CA MET A 1 14.24 1.57 3.26
C MET A 1 12.98 1.78 2.47
N THR A 2 12.99 1.44 1.19
CA THR A 2 11.93 1.84 0.27
C THR A 2 11.20 0.62 -0.27
N PHE A 3 9.88 0.66 -0.23
CA PHE A 3 9.01 -0.31 -0.90
C PHE A 3 8.24 0.41 -1.99
N THR A 4 8.30 -0.14 -3.19
CA THR A 4 7.51 0.31 -4.34
C THR A 4 6.59 -0.82 -4.76
N ALA A 5 5.30 -0.53 -4.90
CA ALA A 5 4.31 -1.49 -5.40
C ALA A 5 3.44 -0.82 -6.46
N ARG A 6 3.13 -1.55 -7.53
CA ARG A 6 2.18 -1.14 -8.55
C ARG A 6 0.93 -2.00 -8.47
N LEU A 7 -0.22 -1.37 -8.33
CA LEU A 7 -1.52 -2.01 -8.22
C LEU A 7 -2.34 -1.75 -9.47
N GLU A 8 -2.85 -2.83 -10.05
CA GLU A 8 -3.74 -2.79 -11.21
C GLU A 8 -4.93 -3.71 -10.96
N LEU A 9 -6.12 -3.29 -11.40
CA LEU A 9 -7.27 -4.19 -11.47
C LEU A 9 -7.02 -5.25 -12.54
N ALA A 10 -7.65 -6.42 -12.39
CA ALA A 10 -7.63 -7.44 -13.45
C ALA A 10 -8.19 -6.93 -14.79
N SER A 11 -8.98 -5.85 -14.78
CA SER A 11 -9.45 -5.14 -15.97
C SER A 11 -8.38 -4.28 -16.66
N GLY A 12 -7.18 -4.15 -16.08
CA GLY A 12 -6.12 -3.23 -16.51
C GLY A 12 -6.34 -1.78 -16.08
N GLN A 13 -7.39 -1.49 -15.32
CA GLN A 13 -7.64 -0.14 -14.78
C GLN A 13 -6.70 0.14 -13.61
N SER A 14 -6.16 1.36 -13.59
CA SER A 14 -5.37 1.89 -12.47
C SER A 14 -6.21 1.91 -11.19
N LEU A 15 -5.57 1.58 -10.07
CA LEU A 15 -6.14 1.69 -8.73
C LEU A 15 -5.76 3.04 -8.08
N LYS A 16 -5.72 4.12 -8.86
CA LYS A 16 -5.50 5.49 -8.36
C LYS A 16 -6.36 5.76 -7.12
N ASP A 17 -5.76 6.45 -6.15
CA ASP A 17 -6.36 6.82 -4.87
C ASP A 17 -6.74 5.64 -3.95
N MET A 18 -6.47 4.39 -4.36
CA MET A 18 -6.67 3.23 -3.51
C MET A 18 -5.76 3.34 -2.29
N PRO A 19 -6.28 3.28 -1.06
CA PRO A 19 -5.47 3.36 0.13
C PRO A 19 -4.80 2.02 0.44
N LEU A 20 -3.54 2.10 0.80
CA LEU A 20 -2.72 0.98 1.20
C LEU A 20 -2.06 1.23 2.55
N GLU A 21 -1.83 0.14 3.27
CA GLU A 21 -1.04 0.14 4.50
C GLU A 21 0.19 -0.75 4.33
N LEU A 22 1.33 -0.24 4.79
CA LEU A 22 2.51 -1.06 5.02
C LEU A 22 2.44 -1.59 6.45
N LEU A 23 2.57 -2.90 6.60
CA LEU A 23 2.58 -3.60 7.88
C LEU A 23 3.98 -4.08 8.19
N ALA A 24 4.34 -4.01 9.46
CA ALA A 24 5.49 -4.68 10.05
C ALA A 24 5.01 -5.58 11.18
N ASP A 25 5.27 -6.89 11.07
CA ASP A 25 4.81 -7.91 12.02
C ASP A 25 3.29 -7.84 12.27
N GLY A 26 2.54 -7.58 11.20
CA GLY A 26 1.08 -7.47 11.23
C GLY A 26 0.52 -6.13 11.73
N VAL A 27 1.37 -5.18 12.15
CA VAL A 27 0.96 -3.84 12.61
C VAL A 27 1.17 -2.81 11.52
N ALA A 28 0.15 -1.99 11.22
CA ALA A 28 0.26 -0.91 10.24
C ALA A 28 1.24 0.17 10.73
N VAL A 29 2.26 0.47 9.93
CA VAL A 29 3.32 1.45 10.25
C VAL A 29 3.35 2.63 9.29
N ALA A 30 2.72 2.52 8.12
CA ALA A 30 2.56 3.62 7.18
C ALA A 30 1.28 3.45 6.36
N ARG A 31 0.74 4.58 5.87
CA ARG A 31 -0.41 4.64 4.97
C ARG A 31 -0.10 5.54 3.79
N ALA A 32 -0.53 5.13 2.60
CA ALA A 32 -0.37 5.91 1.39
C ALA A 32 -1.51 5.59 0.41
N LYS A 33 -1.67 6.43 -0.61
CA LYS A 33 -2.57 6.18 -1.73
C LYS A 33 -1.76 5.93 -2.98
N ALA A 34 -2.26 5.04 -3.84
CA ALA A 34 -1.66 4.85 -5.16
C ALA A 34 -1.83 6.10 -6.03
N ASP A 35 -0.81 6.43 -6.80
CA ASP A 35 -0.82 7.55 -7.73
C ASP A 35 -1.59 7.24 -9.03
N GLU A 36 -1.50 8.13 -10.01
CA GLU A 36 -2.22 7.98 -11.28
C GLU A 36 -1.82 6.71 -12.06
N THR A 37 -0.59 6.25 -11.88
CA THR A 37 -0.04 5.04 -12.50
C THR A 37 -0.35 3.77 -11.70
N GLY A 38 -0.98 3.92 -10.53
CA GLY A 38 -1.22 2.81 -9.60
C GLY A 38 0.01 2.50 -8.74
N GLU A 39 1.04 3.35 -8.75
CA GLU A 39 2.24 3.17 -7.93
C GLU A 39 2.04 3.74 -6.52
N VAL A 40 2.58 3.04 -5.53
CA VAL A 40 2.70 3.53 -4.16
C VAL A 40 4.13 3.34 -3.68
N VAL A 41 4.67 4.36 -3.01
CA VAL A 41 6.01 4.34 -2.42
C VAL A 41 5.90 4.53 -0.92
N PHE A 42 6.50 3.61 -0.17
CA PHE A 42 6.69 3.72 1.27
C PHE A 42 8.17 3.92 1.56
N ASP A 43 8.53 5.02 2.21
CA ASP A 43 9.85 5.23 2.79
C ASP A 43 9.76 5.20 4.30
N VAL A 44 10.36 4.17 4.90
CA VAL A 44 10.29 3.91 6.34
C VAL A 44 11.67 3.57 6.90
N ALA A 45 11.82 3.77 8.22
CA ALA A 45 13.01 3.35 8.93
C ALA A 45 13.26 1.85 8.75
N ALA A 46 14.51 1.48 8.48
CA ALA A 46 14.88 0.08 8.33
C ALA A 46 14.79 -0.64 9.68
N LYS A 47 14.12 -1.79 9.70
CA LYS A 47 14.07 -2.69 10.85
C LYS A 47 13.86 -4.13 10.40
N ALA A 48 14.30 -5.07 11.23
CA ALA A 48 13.98 -6.49 11.04
C ALA A 48 12.52 -6.72 11.43
N ALA A 49 11.69 -7.12 10.47
CA ALA A 49 10.28 -7.41 10.63
C ALA A 49 9.78 -8.24 9.45
N GLN A 50 8.65 -8.93 9.61
CA GLN A 50 7.89 -9.45 8.49
C GLN A 50 7.06 -8.33 7.87
N TRP A 51 7.34 -8.02 6.60
CA TRP A 51 6.69 -6.92 5.89
C TRP A 51 5.53 -7.43 5.03
N ALA A 52 4.44 -6.68 5.02
CA ALA A 52 3.30 -6.91 4.13
C ALA A 52 2.70 -5.60 3.67
N ILE A 53 2.16 -5.56 2.45
CA ILE A 53 1.34 -4.46 1.94
C ILE A 53 -0.09 -4.97 1.83
N ARG A 54 -1.07 -4.22 2.35
CA ARG A 54 -2.49 -4.54 2.19
C ARG A 54 -3.28 -3.34 1.68
N VAL A 55 -4.36 -3.63 0.98
CA VAL A 55 -5.39 -2.62 0.68
C VAL A 55 -6.17 -2.33 1.96
N ASP A 56 -6.28 -1.05 2.32
CA ASP A 56 -7.11 -0.61 3.43
C ASP A 56 -8.57 -0.56 2.97
N ARG A 57 -9.31 -1.63 3.24
CA ARG A 57 -10.75 -1.67 2.93
C ARG A 57 -11.62 -0.99 3.98
N THR A 58 -11.05 -0.42 5.05
CA THR A 58 -11.85 0.31 6.04
C THR A 58 -12.39 1.63 5.50
N ILE A 59 -11.87 2.12 4.36
CA ILE A 59 -12.43 3.28 3.64
C ILE A 59 -13.69 2.95 2.83
N LEU A 60 -13.95 1.66 2.57
CA LEU A 60 -15.14 1.24 1.86
C LEU A 60 -16.24 1.22 2.92
N GLU A 61 -17.01 2.30 2.99
CA GLU A 61 -18.25 2.32 3.76
C GLU A 61 -19.15 1.18 3.24
N ALA A 62 -19.78 0.45 4.18
CA ALA A 62 -20.60 -0.72 3.90
C ALA A 62 -21.91 -0.37 3.19
#